data_AF-T1F714-F1
#
_entry.id   AF-T1F714-F1
#
_cell.length_a   1.000
_cell.length_b   1.000
_cell.length_c   1.000
_cell.angle_alpha   90.00
_cell.angle_beta   90.00
_cell.angle_gamma   90.00
#
_symmetry.space_group_name_H-M   'P 1'
#
loop_
_entity.id
_entity.type
_entity.pdbx_description
1 polymer ?
#
loop_
_entity_poly.entity_id
_entity_poly.type
_entity_poly.pdbx_seq_one_letter_code
_entity_poly.pdbx_strand_id
1 'polypeptide(L)'
;MVIAILRIAAIVPEYPAIPHCKYELMKMSILDNPFNTEYFAWLDVGLFRDLTDYPFYYSILGINHFFLRNFSINLLEDFKDSEVGYTEVYELQRNVDACDVIEQNIVWVCGAYFVEHSKVLLKWIGEYMNGVEMMIRKHDCTGTDQQVINWLFSNKKKLNITTNIQTYTNAGGRIRVWSVKHYGPKSAWLQETRKSTLSLSFKKWLRFGFRSDFKPNLRF
;
A
#
# COMPACT_ATOMS: atom_id res chain seq x y z
N MET A 1 0.97 19.64 25.55
CA MET A 1 0.97 18.27 25.00
C MET A 1 -0.09 17.48 25.74
N VAL A 2 -1.28 17.36 25.15
CA VAL A 2 -2.40 16.61 25.77
C VAL A 2 -2.29 15.18 25.26
N ILE A 3 -1.86 14.28 26.13
CA ILE A 3 -1.94 12.83 25.89
C ILE A 3 -3.39 12.46 26.20
N ALA A 4 -4.25 12.47 25.19
CA ALA A 4 -5.55 11.84 25.27
C ALA A 4 -5.34 10.34 25.14
N ILE A 5 -5.62 9.60 26.21
CA ILE A 5 -5.73 8.14 26.18
C ILE A 5 -7.01 7.83 25.42
N LEU A 6 -6.87 7.70 24.10
CA LEU A 6 -7.95 7.36 23.16
C LEU A 6 -8.20 5.86 23.18
N ARG A 7 -9.46 5.45 23.01
CA ARG A 7 -9.87 4.05 22.91
C ARG A 7 -9.47 3.49 21.54
N ILE A 8 -8.17 3.28 21.37
CA ILE A 8 -7.64 2.61 20.20
C ILE A 8 -7.88 1.11 20.41
N ALA A 9 -8.70 0.50 19.55
CA ALA A 9 -9.05 -0.93 19.64
C ALA A 9 -7.91 -1.85 19.15
N ALA A 10 -6.70 -1.55 19.57
CA ALA A 10 -5.54 -2.42 19.51
C ALA A 10 -5.05 -2.64 20.94
N ILE A 11 -4.45 -3.81 21.21
CA ILE A 11 -3.82 -4.12 22.51
C ILE A 11 -2.77 -3.05 22.89
N VAL A 12 -2.29 -2.30 21.90
CA VAL A 12 -1.27 -1.24 21.99
C VAL A 12 -1.67 -0.08 21.06
N PRO A 13 -1.98 1.13 21.57
CA PRO A 13 -2.34 2.34 20.79
C PRO A 13 -1.42 2.68 19.62
N GLU A 14 -0.15 2.36 19.76
CA GLU A 14 0.92 2.61 18.81
C GLU A 14 0.78 1.73 17.55
N TYR A 15 0.12 0.58 17.65
CA TYR A 15 -0.02 -0.36 16.54
C TYR A 15 -0.76 0.22 15.34
N PRO A 16 -1.97 0.80 15.46
CA PRO A 16 -2.66 1.43 14.33
C PRO A 16 -2.04 2.76 13.89
N ALA A 17 -1.22 3.41 14.71
CA ALA A 17 -0.48 4.60 14.27
C ALA A 17 0.51 4.27 13.13
N ILE A 18 1.13 3.09 13.14
CA ILE A 18 2.11 2.66 12.13
C ILE A 18 1.51 2.62 10.71
N PRO A 19 0.37 1.94 10.46
CA PRO A 19 -0.31 1.98 9.17
C PRO A 19 -0.68 3.38 8.68
N HIS A 20 -0.93 4.34 9.57
CA HIS A 20 -1.28 5.72 9.18
C HIS A 20 -0.03 6.53 8.77
N CYS A 21 1.10 6.37 9.47
CA CYS A 21 2.37 7.04 9.15
C CYS A 21 2.85 6.77 7.71
N LYS A 22 2.51 5.60 7.15
CA LYS A 22 2.70 5.26 5.74
C LYS A 22 2.23 6.35 4.78
N TYR A 23 1.05 6.92 5.02
CA TYR A 23 0.46 7.89 4.10
C TYR A 23 1.19 9.23 4.15
N GLU A 24 1.68 9.64 5.32
CA GLU A 24 2.53 10.83 5.43
C GLU A 24 3.89 10.61 4.75
N LEU A 25 4.51 9.42 4.91
CA LEU A 25 5.74 9.09 4.20
C LEU A 25 5.54 9.07 2.67
N MET A 26 4.40 8.54 2.19
CA MET A 26 4.06 8.58 0.77
C MET A 26 3.91 10.01 0.28
N LYS A 27 3.22 10.88 1.02
CA LYS A 27 3.08 12.30 0.68
C LYS A 27 4.45 12.99 0.59
N MET A 28 5.33 12.79 1.57
CA MET A 28 6.70 13.31 1.53
C MET A 28 7.46 12.81 0.31
N SER A 29 7.36 11.51 0.00
CA SER A 29 8.01 10.90 -1.16
C SER A 29 7.52 11.49 -2.50
N ILE A 30 6.23 11.79 -2.60
CA ILE A 30 5.64 12.43 -3.78
C ILE A 30 6.09 13.88 -3.92
N LEU A 31 6.21 14.61 -2.81
CA LEU A 31 6.63 16.02 -2.83
C LEU A 31 8.12 16.18 -3.13
N ASP A 32 8.96 15.29 -2.62
CA ASP A 32 10.40 15.28 -2.90
C ASP A 32 10.70 14.78 -4.33
N ASN A 33 9.99 13.73 -4.76
CA ASN A 33 10.08 13.09 -6.09
C ASN A 33 11.50 13.05 -6.70
N PRO A 34 12.50 12.47 -6.00
CA PRO A 34 13.89 12.51 -6.46
C PRO A 34 14.13 11.68 -7.73
N PHE A 35 13.17 10.81 -8.08
CA PHE A 35 13.21 9.95 -9.26
C PHE A 35 12.45 10.51 -10.46
N ASN A 36 11.85 11.71 -10.34
CA ASN A 36 11.04 12.36 -11.38
C ASN A 36 10.03 11.39 -12.03
N THR A 37 9.26 10.70 -11.19
CA THR A 37 8.21 9.75 -11.61
C THR A 37 6.83 10.35 -11.39
N GLU A 38 5.88 9.94 -12.23
CA GLU A 38 4.48 10.31 -12.07
C GLU A 38 3.73 9.31 -11.19
N TYR A 39 4.23 8.07 -11.05
CA TYR A 39 3.58 6.98 -10.33
C TYR A 39 4.35 6.60 -9.06
N PHE A 40 3.60 6.31 -8.01
CA PHE A 40 4.09 5.95 -6.69
C PHE A 40 3.35 4.71 -6.19
N ALA A 41 4.09 3.81 -5.55
CA ALA A 41 3.52 2.61 -4.97
C ALA A 41 4.02 2.44 -3.54
N TRP A 42 3.14 1.95 -2.66
CA TRP A 42 3.52 1.39 -1.38
C TRP A 42 3.58 -0.12 -1.47
N LEU A 43 4.56 -0.73 -0.80
CA LEU A 43 4.70 -2.17 -0.73
C LEU A 43 5.34 -2.57 0.60
N ASP A 44 4.63 -3.35 1.40
CA ASP A 44 5.18 -3.89 2.65
C ASP A 44 6.24 -4.94 2.35
N VAL A 45 7.36 -4.87 3.07
CA VAL A 45 8.40 -5.91 3.03
C VAL A 45 7.85 -7.28 3.47
N GLY A 46 6.76 -7.28 4.24
CA GLY A 46 6.10 -8.49 4.71
C GLY A 46 5.59 -9.39 3.59
N LEU A 47 5.26 -8.82 2.42
CA LEU A 47 4.80 -9.57 1.25
C LEU A 47 5.89 -10.47 0.65
N PHE A 48 7.15 -10.31 1.08
CA PHE A 48 8.28 -11.11 0.62
C PHE A 48 8.71 -12.19 1.62
N ARG A 49 8.11 -12.27 2.83
CA ARG A 49 8.52 -13.25 3.86
C ARG A 49 8.35 -14.69 3.40
N ASP A 50 7.25 -14.99 2.71
CA ASP A 50 7.00 -16.35 2.22
C ASP A 50 7.90 -16.75 1.05
N LEU A 51 8.51 -15.77 0.37
CA LEU A 51 9.45 -16.02 -0.73
C LEU A 51 10.81 -16.56 -0.24
N THR A 52 11.12 -16.37 1.04
CA THR A 52 12.35 -16.90 1.67
C THR A 52 12.08 -18.17 2.48
N ASP A 53 10.89 -18.30 3.06
CA ASP A 53 10.64 -19.29 4.12
C ASP A 53 9.93 -20.56 3.65
N TYR A 54 9.35 -20.59 2.43
CA TYR A 54 8.74 -21.79 1.83
C TYR A 54 9.37 -22.24 0.49
N PRO A 55 10.68 -22.57 0.43
CA PRO A 55 11.32 -23.10 -0.79
C PRO A 55 10.60 -24.30 -1.38
N PHE A 56 10.03 -25.15 -0.52
CA PHE A 56 9.41 -26.40 -0.92
C PHE A 56 8.09 -26.19 -1.69
N TYR A 57 7.26 -25.23 -1.29
CA TYR A 57 6.01 -24.91 -1.98
C TYR A 57 6.26 -24.37 -3.40
N TYR A 58 7.26 -23.50 -3.55
CA TYR A 58 7.66 -22.98 -4.86
C TYR A 58 8.37 -24.02 -5.73
N SER A 59 9.08 -24.99 -5.12
CA SER A 59 9.67 -26.12 -5.84
C SER A 59 8.62 -27.08 -6.42
N ILE A 60 7.51 -27.31 -5.69
CA ILE A 60 6.37 -28.12 -6.17
C ILE A 60 5.65 -27.43 -7.33
N LEU A 61 5.58 -26.09 -7.30
CA LEU A 61 5.02 -25.27 -8.38
C LEU A 61 5.97 -25.04 -9.56
N GLY A 62 7.18 -25.61 -9.53
CA GLY A 62 8.19 -25.45 -10.59
C GLY A 62 8.78 -24.03 -10.70
N ILE A 63 8.60 -23.19 -9.68
CA ILE A 63 9.06 -21.81 -9.66
C ILE A 63 10.50 -21.80 -9.13
N ASN A 64 11.46 -21.64 -10.04
CA ASN A 64 12.88 -21.65 -9.71
C ASN A 64 13.25 -20.44 -8.82
N HIS A 65 13.96 -20.67 -7.72
CA HIS A 65 14.40 -19.61 -6.78
C HIS A 65 15.20 -18.49 -7.44
N PHE A 66 15.83 -18.75 -8.60
CA PHE A 66 16.52 -17.73 -9.39
C PHE A 66 15.57 -16.62 -9.91
N PHE A 67 14.30 -16.94 -10.16
CA PHE A 67 13.30 -15.98 -10.66
C PHE A 67 12.83 -14.96 -9.62
N LEU A 68 13.05 -15.23 -8.32
CA LEU A 68 12.77 -14.29 -7.23
C LEU A 68 13.77 -13.13 -7.16
N ARG A 69 14.85 -13.15 -7.96
CA ARG A 69 15.89 -12.12 -7.92
C ARG A 69 15.48 -10.79 -8.58
N ASN A 70 14.47 -10.82 -9.44
CA ASN A 70 13.99 -9.65 -10.17
C ASN A 70 12.50 -9.49 -9.95
N PHE A 71 12.12 -8.60 -9.03
CA PHE A 71 10.75 -8.11 -8.95
C PHE A 71 10.63 -6.85 -9.82
N SER A 72 9.54 -6.74 -10.56
CA SER A 72 9.15 -5.52 -11.25
C SER A 72 7.70 -5.24 -10.93
N ILE A 73 7.39 -3.98 -10.65
CA ILE A 73 6.04 -3.50 -10.48
C ILE A 73 5.70 -2.82 -11.80
N ASN A 74 4.74 -3.39 -12.53
CA ASN A 74 4.27 -2.84 -13.79
C ASN A 74 2.82 -2.47 -13.63
N LEU A 75 2.41 -1.33 -14.19
CA LEU A 75 0.99 -1.01 -14.24
C LEU A 75 0.25 -2.05 -15.09
N LEU A 76 -0.96 -2.40 -14.66
CA LEU A 76 -1.86 -3.28 -15.42
C LEU A 76 -2.40 -2.53 -16.64
N GLU A 77 -2.74 -3.26 -17.71
CA GLU A 77 -3.19 -2.65 -18.98
C GLU A 77 -4.50 -1.86 -18.82
N ASP A 78 -5.33 -2.25 -17.86
CA ASP A 78 -6.61 -1.63 -17.51
C ASP A 78 -6.48 -0.66 -16.31
N PHE A 79 -5.26 -0.29 -15.92
CA PHE A 79 -5.04 0.69 -14.86
C PHE A 79 -5.59 2.06 -15.26
N LYS A 80 -6.37 2.65 -14.36
CA LYS A 80 -6.95 3.98 -14.55
C LYS A 80 -6.15 5.00 -13.75
N ASP A 81 -5.53 5.96 -14.44
CA ASP A 81 -4.77 7.06 -13.82
C ASP A 81 -5.63 8.01 -12.93
N SER A 82 -6.93 7.73 -12.77
CA SER A 82 -7.88 8.49 -11.97
C SER A 82 -8.38 7.73 -10.73
N GLU A 83 -7.94 6.49 -10.50
CA GLU A 83 -8.44 5.61 -9.43
C GLU A 83 -7.31 4.84 -8.74
N VAL A 84 -7.25 4.90 -7.40
CA VAL A 84 -6.13 4.30 -6.66
C VAL A 84 -6.23 2.79 -6.76
N GLY A 85 -5.16 2.16 -7.26
CA GLY A 85 -5.10 0.73 -7.46
C GLY A 85 -4.85 -0.01 -6.15
N TYR A 86 -5.81 -0.85 -5.73
CA TYR A 86 -5.71 -1.70 -4.55
C TYR A 86 -6.00 -3.17 -4.89
N THR A 87 -5.41 -4.08 -4.11
CA THR A 87 -5.83 -5.49 -4.14
C THR A 87 -7.06 -5.69 -3.26
N GLU A 88 -8.10 -6.30 -3.81
CA GLU A 88 -9.30 -6.68 -3.04
C GLU A 88 -9.04 -7.92 -2.19
N VAL A 89 -9.52 -7.92 -0.95
CA VAL A 89 -9.42 -9.06 -0.02
C VAL A 89 -10.80 -9.66 0.27
N TYR A 90 -11.80 -8.81 0.52
CA TYR A 90 -13.20 -9.20 0.70
C TYR A 90 -14.13 -8.18 0.03
N GLU A 91 -15.43 -8.43 0.03
CA GLU A 91 -16.42 -7.48 -0.49
C GLU A 91 -16.53 -6.21 0.38
N LEU A 92 -16.72 -5.07 -0.28
CA LEU A 92 -16.96 -3.79 0.40
C LEU A 92 -18.28 -3.81 1.18
N GLN A 93 -18.20 -3.56 2.49
CA GLN A 93 -19.36 -3.40 3.35
C GLN A 93 -19.80 -1.93 3.38
N ARG A 94 -20.98 -1.63 2.82
CA ARG A 94 -21.45 -0.24 2.65
C ARG A 94 -22.30 0.31 3.79
N ASN A 95 -22.76 -0.53 4.72
CA ASN A 95 -23.68 -0.11 5.77
C ASN A 95 -23.12 -0.44 7.15
N VAL A 96 -21.96 0.12 7.45
CA VAL A 96 -21.20 -0.14 8.68
C VAL A 96 -20.77 1.17 9.33
N ASP A 97 -20.88 1.23 10.66
CA ASP A 97 -20.44 2.38 11.46
C ASP A 97 -18.93 2.31 11.74
N ALA A 98 -18.34 3.45 12.11
CA ALA A 98 -16.89 3.62 12.21
C ALA A 98 -16.23 2.59 13.14
N CYS A 99 -16.78 2.41 14.34
CA CYS A 99 -16.19 1.51 15.33
C CYS A 99 -16.54 0.04 15.09
N ASP A 100 -17.70 -0.24 14.50
CA ASP A 100 -18.10 -1.60 14.10
C ASP A 100 -17.11 -2.20 13.10
N VAL A 101 -16.61 -1.41 12.16
CA VAL A 101 -15.59 -1.84 11.20
C VAL A 101 -14.32 -2.34 11.91
N ILE A 102 -13.99 -1.75 13.06
CA ILE A 102 -12.83 -2.13 13.84
C ILE A 102 -13.13 -3.35 14.70
N GLU A 103 -14.21 -3.30 15.49
CA GLU A 103 -14.61 -4.36 16.42
C GLU A 103 -14.89 -5.69 15.71
N GLN A 104 -15.45 -5.64 14.51
CA GLN A 104 -15.77 -6.82 13.70
C GLN A 104 -14.67 -7.17 12.68
N ASN A 105 -13.55 -6.43 12.70
CA ASN A 105 -12.43 -6.62 11.78
C ASN A 105 -12.85 -6.64 10.30
N ILE A 106 -13.69 -5.67 9.89
CA ILE A 106 -14.23 -5.56 8.54
C ILE A 106 -13.21 -4.88 7.63
N VAL A 107 -12.84 -5.54 6.53
CA VAL A 107 -11.75 -5.10 5.64
C VAL A 107 -12.18 -5.31 4.19
N TRP A 108 -11.84 -4.38 3.29
CA TRP A 108 -12.20 -4.47 1.86
C TRP A 108 -10.96 -4.73 1.00
N VAL A 109 -9.96 -3.88 1.15
CA VAL A 109 -8.71 -3.92 0.37
C VAL A 109 -7.52 -4.26 1.25
N CYS A 110 -6.45 -4.71 0.60
CA CYS A 110 -5.17 -4.99 1.24
C CYS A 110 -4.42 -3.68 1.52
N GLY A 111 -4.06 -3.43 2.78
CA GLY A 111 -3.23 -2.27 3.15
C GLY A 111 -1.76 -2.39 2.77
N ALA A 112 -1.29 -3.62 2.49
CA ALA A 112 0.13 -3.90 2.26
C ALA A 112 0.64 -3.46 0.87
N TYR A 113 -0.26 -3.10 -0.05
CA TYR A 113 0.11 -2.64 -1.38
C TYR A 113 -0.95 -1.72 -2.00
N PHE A 114 -0.49 -0.62 -2.60
CA PHE A 114 -1.28 0.20 -3.51
C PHE A 114 -0.39 0.99 -4.46
N VAL A 115 -0.93 1.44 -5.59
CA VAL A 115 -0.22 2.23 -6.59
C VAL A 115 -1.13 3.25 -7.24
N GLU A 116 -0.58 4.44 -7.53
CA GLU A 116 -1.31 5.49 -8.22
C GLU A 116 -0.38 6.59 -8.77
N HIS A 117 -0.88 7.36 -9.74
CA HIS A 117 -0.38 8.64 -10.17
C HIS A 117 -0.38 9.68 -9.03
N SER A 118 0.78 10.29 -8.78
CA SER A 118 1.10 11.30 -7.77
C SER A 118 -0.03 12.28 -7.43
N LYS A 119 -0.64 12.92 -8.42
CA LYS A 119 -1.75 13.88 -8.23
C LYS A 119 -2.98 13.26 -7.56
N VAL A 120 -3.40 12.07 -8.00
CA VAL A 120 -4.54 11.36 -7.42
C VAL A 120 -4.16 10.82 -6.05
N LEU A 121 -2.94 10.31 -5.91
CA LEU A 121 -2.46 9.78 -4.65
C LEU A 121 -2.34 10.84 -3.54
N LEU A 122 -1.87 12.05 -3.86
CA LEU A 122 -1.82 13.16 -2.91
C LEU A 122 -3.21 13.54 -2.39
N LYS A 123 -4.19 13.59 -3.31
CA LYS A 123 -5.59 13.84 -2.96
C LYS A 123 -6.14 12.72 -2.07
N TRP A 124 -5.91 11.47 -2.46
CA TRP A 124 -6.31 10.30 -1.68
C TRP A 124 -5.73 10.32 -0.27
N ILE A 125 -4.44 10.61 -0.12
CA ILE A 125 -3.78 10.72 1.19
C ILE A 125 -4.45 11.79 2.05
N GLY A 126 -4.78 12.95 1.48
CA GLY A 126 -5.50 14.01 2.19
C GLY A 126 -6.87 13.55 2.68
N GLU A 127 -7.67 12.93 1.80
CA GLU A 127 -8.99 12.39 2.14
C GLU A 127 -8.91 11.28 3.20
N TYR A 128 -7.92 10.38 3.07
CA TYR A 128 -7.65 9.31 4.01
C TYR A 128 -7.31 9.84 5.41
N MET A 129 -6.37 10.79 5.51
CA MET A 129 -5.96 11.35 6.80
C MET A 129 -7.10 12.12 7.48
N ASN A 130 -7.96 12.80 6.69
CA ASN A 130 -9.19 13.40 7.19
C ASN A 130 -10.15 12.34 7.76
N GLY A 131 -10.21 11.17 7.10
CA GLY A 131 -10.91 9.98 7.58
C GLY A 131 -10.44 9.53 8.96
N VAL A 132 -9.13 9.29 9.10
CA VAL A 132 -8.50 8.90 10.37
C VAL A 132 -8.81 9.93 11.46
N GLU A 133 -8.64 11.23 11.17
CA GLU A 133 -8.94 12.30 12.12
C GLU A 133 -10.42 12.30 12.54
N MET A 134 -11.35 12.07 11.61
CA MET A 134 -12.77 11.99 11.93
C MET A 134 -13.09 10.78 12.80
N MET A 135 -12.54 9.60 12.51
CA MET A 135 -12.74 8.41 13.35
C MET A 135 -12.26 8.67 14.78
N ILE A 136 -11.06 9.24 14.93
CA ILE A 136 -10.50 9.56 16.25
C ILE A 136 -11.34 10.61 16.97
N ARG A 137 -11.63 11.76 16.34
CA ARG A 137 -12.23 12.91 17.03
C ARG A 137 -13.74 12.81 17.24
N LYS A 138 -14.45 12.07 16.38
CA LYS A 138 -15.92 12.01 16.41
C LYS A 138 -16.46 10.67 16.87
N HIS A 139 -15.70 9.59 16.66
CA HIS A 139 -16.15 8.24 16.97
C HIS A 139 -15.33 7.60 18.12
N ASP A 140 -14.24 8.24 18.55
CA ASP A 140 -13.34 7.72 19.60
C ASP A 140 -12.82 6.31 19.30
N CYS A 141 -12.52 6.06 18.02
CA CYS A 141 -11.97 4.79 17.57
C CYS A 141 -11.08 4.99 16.33
N THR A 142 -10.09 4.13 16.14
CA THR A 142 -9.35 3.99 14.88
C THR A 142 -8.79 2.57 14.81
N GLY A 143 -8.47 2.13 13.60
CA GLY A 143 -7.99 0.79 13.32
C GLY A 143 -6.85 0.78 12.31
N THR A 144 -6.63 -0.37 11.70
CA THR A 144 -5.72 -0.52 10.56
C THR A 144 -6.19 0.32 9.37
N ASP A 145 -5.29 0.60 8.45
CA ASP A 145 -5.61 1.34 7.24
C ASP A 145 -6.69 0.66 6.39
N GLN A 146 -6.66 -0.66 6.24
CA GLN A 146 -7.70 -1.42 5.52
C GLN A 146 -9.10 -1.28 6.14
N GLN A 147 -9.19 -1.16 7.47
CA GLN A 147 -10.45 -0.88 8.17
C GLN A 147 -10.91 0.56 7.90
N VAL A 148 -10.01 1.54 8.06
CA VAL A 148 -10.31 2.94 7.74
C VAL A 148 -10.79 3.09 6.29
N ILE A 149 -10.14 2.43 5.33
CA ILE A 149 -10.53 2.46 3.91
C ILE A 149 -11.93 1.88 3.72
N ASN A 150 -12.26 0.74 4.33
CA ASN A 150 -13.61 0.19 4.22
C ASN A 150 -14.66 1.20 4.70
N TRP A 151 -14.45 1.80 5.87
CA TRP A 151 -15.35 2.82 6.40
C TRP A 151 -15.45 4.08 5.54
N LEU A 152 -14.33 4.55 4.95
CA LEU A 152 -14.32 5.66 3.99
C LEU A 152 -15.11 5.38 2.71
N PHE A 153 -15.52 4.14 2.47
CA PHE A 153 -16.41 3.76 1.37
C PHE A 153 -17.79 3.28 1.84
N SER A 154 -18.05 3.29 3.15
CA SER A 154 -19.38 3.12 3.74
C SER A 154 -20.31 4.30 3.40
N ASN A 155 -21.61 4.03 3.37
CA ASN A 155 -22.67 5.03 3.23
C ASN A 155 -22.89 5.80 4.54
N LYS A 156 -22.39 5.27 5.67
CA LYS A 156 -22.48 5.91 6.99
C LYS A 156 -21.42 6.97 7.22
N LYS A 157 -20.42 7.07 6.33
CA LYS A 157 -19.40 8.11 6.42
C LYS A 157 -20.04 9.48 6.26
N LYS A 158 -19.62 10.42 7.10
CA LYS A 158 -19.98 11.85 7.00
C LYS A 158 -18.83 12.66 6.39
N LEU A 159 -18.13 12.08 5.41
CA LEU A 159 -17.04 12.71 4.67
C LEU A 159 -17.29 12.65 3.18
N ASN A 160 -16.92 13.73 2.49
CA ASN A 160 -16.89 13.77 1.04
C ASN A 160 -15.59 13.14 0.54
N ILE A 161 -15.65 11.88 0.13
CA ILE A 161 -14.55 11.17 -0.50
C ILE A 161 -14.80 11.19 -2.00
N THR A 162 -13.91 11.84 -2.73
CA THR A 162 -14.05 12.05 -4.18
C THR A 162 -12.99 11.30 -4.98
N THR A 163 -12.04 10.64 -4.31
CA THR A 163 -11.12 9.71 -4.96
C THR A 163 -11.77 8.33 -5.06
N ASN A 164 -11.69 7.72 -6.23
CA ASN A 164 -12.17 6.36 -6.48
C ASN A 164 -11.04 5.36 -6.25
N ILE A 165 -11.41 4.12 -5.94
CA ILE A 165 -10.50 2.99 -5.81
C ILE A 165 -10.84 1.99 -6.92
N GLN A 166 -9.81 1.59 -7.69
CA GLN A 166 -9.89 0.45 -8.60
C GLN A 166 -9.40 -0.78 -7.85
N THR A 167 -10.25 -1.79 -7.71
CA THR A 167 -9.86 -3.05 -7.05
C THR A 167 -9.47 -4.12 -8.06
N TYR A 168 -8.47 -4.89 -7.67
CA TYR A 168 -8.01 -6.06 -8.43
C TYR A 168 -8.26 -7.33 -7.61
N THR A 169 -9.05 -8.24 -8.17
CA THR A 169 -9.42 -9.51 -7.55
C THR A 169 -8.70 -10.70 -8.22
N ASN A 170 -8.66 -11.81 -7.50
CA ASN A 170 -8.09 -13.06 -7.98
C ASN A 170 -9.12 -13.85 -8.81
N ALA A 171 -9.39 -13.43 -10.05
CA ALA A 171 -10.08 -14.30 -10.98
C ALA A 171 -9.14 -15.45 -11.42
N GLY A 172 -9.17 -16.58 -10.69
CA GLY A 172 -8.60 -17.87 -11.14
C GLY A 172 -7.41 -18.45 -10.38
N GLY A 173 -7.21 -18.15 -9.09
CA GLY A 173 -6.18 -18.81 -8.27
C GLY A 173 -4.73 -18.40 -8.59
N ARG A 174 -4.53 -17.38 -9.42
CA ARG A 174 -3.25 -16.70 -9.61
C ARG A 174 -3.38 -15.32 -8.98
N ILE A 175 -2.75 -15.13 -7.83
CA ILE A 175 -2.61 -13.82 -7.19
C ILE A 175 -2.19 -12.80 -8.27
N ARG A 176 -3.14 -11.98 -8.75
CA ARG A 176 -2.85 -10.80 -9.58
C ARG A 176 -2.47 -9.63 -8.67
N VAL A 177 -1.64 -9.89 -7.66
CA VAL A 177 -0.82 -8.82 -7.10
C VAL A 177 0.13 -8.50 -8.24
N TRP A 178 -0.16 -7.39 -8.93
CA TRP A 178 0.70 -6.65 -9.85
C TRP A 178 1.85 -7.48 -10.37
N SER A 179 1.63 -8.08 -11.55
CA SER A 179 2.48 -9.11 -12.12
C SER A 179 3.96 -8.82 -11.88
N VAL A 180 4.60 -9.68 -11.09
CA VAL A 180 6.03 -9.93 -11.22
C VAL A 180 6.24 -10.33 -12.68
N LYS A 181 6.58 -9.38 -13.57
CA LYS A 181 6.97 -9.74 -14.93
C LYS A 181 8.36 -10.32 -14.84
N HIS A 182 8.43 -11.61 -15.13
CA HIS A 182 9.63 -12.42 -15.14
C HIS A 182 10.40 -12.11 -16.43
N TYR A 183 11.58 -11.51 -16.34
CA TYR A 183 12.48 -11.38 -17.50
C TYR A 183 13.45 -12.56 -17.51
N GLY A 184 13.23 -13.50 -18.44
CA GLY A 184 14.22 -14.48 -18.89
C GLY A 184 15.29 -13.84 -19.80
N PRO A 185 16.35 -14.58 -20.18
CA PRO A 185 17.52 -14.02 -20.84
C PRO A 185 17.21 -13.38 -22.20
N LYS A 186 17.88 -12.24 -22.42
CA LYS A 186 17.83 -11.33 -23.57
C LYS A 186 18.21 -12.03 -24.88
N SER A 187 17.25 -12.25 -25.78
CA SER A 187 17.55 -12.36 -27.22
C SER A 187 16.37 -12.11 -28.18
N ALA A 188 15.26 -11.46 -27.77
CA ALA A 188 14.13 -11.29 -28.70
C ALA A 188 13.23 -10.05 -28.57
N TRP A 189 13.56 -9.03 -27.77
CA TRP A 189 12.64 -7.88 -27.58
C TRP A 189 13.35 -6.53 -27.68
N LEU A 190 13.94 -6.28 -28.86
CA LEU A 190 14.13 -4.93 -29.38
C LEU A 190 12.99 -4.66 -30.36
N GLN A 191 11.83 -4.26 -29.83
CA GLN A 191 10.90 -3.32 -30.46
C GLN A 191 9.67 -3.14 -29.56
N GLU A 192 9.34 -1.88 -29.31
CA GLU A 192 8.08 -1.38 -28.74
C GLU A 192 7.73 -1.73 -27.28
N THR A 193 8.08 -0.81 -26.37
CA THR A 193 7.09 -0.09 -25.53
C THR A 193 7.83 0.96 -24.70
N ARG A 194 7.84 2.21 -25.18
CA ARG A 194 8.19 3.37 -24.36
C ARG A 194 6.99 3.73 -23.49
N LYS A 195 6.83 3.08 -22.35
CA LYS A 195 6.15 3.64 -21.16
C LYS A 195 6.85 3.11 -19.90
N SER A 196 7.53 4.03 -19.22
CA SER A 196 8.22 3.95 -17.92
C SER A 196 8.21 2.59 -17.19
N THR A 197 9.25 1.79 -17.41
CA THR A 197 9.59 0.65 -16.53
C THR A 197 10.59 1.10 -15.46
N LEU A 198 10.19 1.12 -14.19
CA LEU A 198 11.13 1.24 -13.07
C LEU A 198 11.67 -0.16 -12.74
N SER A 199 12.90 -0.45 -13.17
CA SER A 199 13.61 -1.65 -12.73
C SER A 199 14.61 -1.30 -11.63
N LEU A 200 14.39 -1.79 -10.41
CA LEU A 200 15.30 -1.66 -9.28
C LEU A 200 15.68 -3.06 -8.82
N SER A 201 16.98 -3.38 -8.88
CA SER A 201 17.47 -4.65 -8.33
C SER A 201 17.46 -4.58 -6.80
N PHE A 202 16.98 -5.64 -6.14
CA PHE A 202 16.87 -5.74 -4.68
C PHE A 202 18.20 -5.42 -3.95
N LYS A 203 19.34 -5.76 -4.57
CA LYS A 203 20.69 -5.43 -4.06
C LYS A 203 21.03 -3.94 -4.08
N LYS A 204 20.45 -3.16 -5.00
CA LYS A 204 20.63 -1.69 -5.05
C LYS A 204 19.75 -0.99 -4.01
N TRP A 205 18.55 -1.49 -3.76
CA TRP A 205 17.63 -0.90 -2.78
C TRP A 205 18.18 -0.95 -1.34
N LEU A 206 18.74 -2.10 -0.92
CA LEU A 206 19.39 -2.23 0.39
C LEU A 206 20.59 -1.30 0.61
N ARG A 207 21.27 -0.85 -0.46
CA ARG A 207 22.41 0.08 -0.35
C ARG A 207 21.99 1.54 -0.17
N PHE A 208 20.76 1.91 -0.52
CA PHE A 208 20.25 3.27 -0.36
C PHE A 208 19.49 3.46 0.97
N GLY A 209 18.97 2.39 1.58
CA GLY A 209 18.10 2.45 2.75
C GLY A 209 18.78 2.56 4.13
N PHE A 210 20.11 2.52 4.22
CA PHE A 210 20.84 2.71 5.48
C PHE A 210 22.13 3.51 5.24
N ARG A 211 22.03 4.84 5.32
CA ARG A 211 23.15 5.67 5.81
C ARG A 211 22.91 5.93 7.28
N SER A 212 23.79 5.38 8.11
CA SER A 212 23.77 5.43 9.58
C SER A 212 24.14 6.79 10.19
N ASP A 213 24.14 7.88 9.42
CA ASP A 213 24.84 9.11 9.83
C ASP A 213 23.91 10.25 10.24
N PHE A 214 22.67 9.95 10.63
CA PHE A 214 21.77 10.94 11.23
C PHE A 214 22.04 11.07 12.73
N LYS A 215 22.94 11.97 13.13
CA LYS A 215 23.07 12.43 14.52
C LYS A 215 22.19 13.67 14.74
N PRO A 216 21.07 13.58 15.47
CA PRO A 216 20.33 14.78 15.85
C PRO A 216 21.10 15.51 16.96
N ASN A 217 21.66 16.68 16.63
CA ASN A 217 22.09 17.66 17.62
C ASN A 217 20.86 18.32 18.22
N LEU A 218 20.37 17.78 19.33
CA LEU A 218 19.42 18.45 20.20
C LEU A 218 20.21 19.31 21.20
N ARG A 219 20.16 20.63 21.01
CA ARG A 219 20.36 21.61 22.08
C ARG A 219 19.00 22.21 22.39
N PHE A 220 18.53 21.99 23.62
CA PHE A 220 17.62 22.89 24.32
C PHE A 220 18.42 23.55 25.44
#